data_AF-G3IN15-F1
#
_entry.id   AF-G3IN15-F1
#
_cell.length_a   1.000
_cell.length_b   1.000
_cell.length_c   1.000
_cell.angle_alpha   90.00
_cell.angle_beta   90.00
_cell.angle_gamma   90.00
#
_symmetry.space_group_name_H-M   'P 1'
#
loop_
_entity.id
_entity.type
_entity.pdbx_description
1 polymer ?
#
loop_
_entity_poly.entity_id
_entity_poly.type
_entity_poly.pdbx_seq_one_letter_code
_entity_poly.pdbx_strand_id
1 'polypeptide(L)'
;IVLILLSLSGSPSSYISNPLFPLCFSGFSLGSTVQSHTKGIWMWCFPHPQKTGHTLVLLDTEGLGDVEKGDNQNDCWIFALAILLSSTFVYNSMGPINQLAIDQLHYVTELTDRIRSRSSPDQDEVEDSDEFVRFFPDFVWVLRDFSLELKLNGEPISADEYLENSLKLKQGTGQRDKVKELNLPQLCIHKFFPKKKCFVFERPVHGRKVGQMESLQDQDLDSDFVEQVAEFCSYLFSSSKVKMLSGCIKVNGPRLKSLVVTYVNTICSGSLPCIENAVLALSQTENAAAVQKAIAHYDQQMNQKLQLPTETLQELLNVHRASEKEAIKIFMENSFKDVNQVVFSILTYFLLISTLKTELETKQEEFLKKNEQASSDRCLALLQDIFNPFEEDVKQGIYYKPGGYHLYVQKTRELKKKYYDEPRKGVQVMMVTCVFWGATDFIQTAE
;
A
#
# COMPACT_ATOMS: atom_id res chain seq x y z
N ILE A 1 5.62 10.13 -5.69
CA ILE A 1 6.79 10.90 -5.19
C ILE A 1 6.22 11.86 -4.17
N VAL A 2 6.71 11.84 -2.93
CA VAL A 2 6.19 12.68 -1.85
C VAL A 2 7.25 13.71 -1.48
N LEU A 3 6.98 14.98 -1.76
CA LEU A 3 7.81 16.10 -1.35
C LEU A 3 7.13 16.74 -0.16
N ILE A 4 7.90 17.07 0.86
CA ILE A 4 7.38 17.82 2.00
C ILE A 4 8.20 19.06 2.20
N LEU A 5 7.49 20.18 2.33
CA LEU A 5 8.04 21.46 2.70
C LEU A 5 7.73 21.70 4.17
N LEU A 6 8.80 21.92 4.95
CA LEU A 6 8.69 22.32 6.34
C LEU A 6 9.34 23.69 6.51
N SER A 7 8.59 24.61 7.10
CA SER A 7 9.03 25.97 7.39
C SER A 7 9.04 26.22 8.90
N LEU A 8 9.97 27.05 9.40
CA LEU A 8 9.95 27.56 10.77
C LEU A 8 8.95 28.73 10.89
N SER A 9 8.21 28.80 11.98
CA SER A 9 7.42 29.98 12.35
C SER A 9 8.31 31.13 12.85
N GLY A 10 7.84 32.38 12.72
CA GLY A 10 8.65 33.58 12.97
C GLY A 10 9.57 33.97 11.80
N SER A 11 9.97 33.01 10.95
CA SER A 11 9.93 33.26 9.51
C SER A 11 8.46 33.51 9.18
N PRO A 12 8.09 34.41 8.27
CA PRO A 12 6.70 34.58 7.89
C PRO A 12 6.26 33.27 7.20
N SER A 13 5.83 32.30 7.99
CA SER A 13 5.57 30.89 7.61
C SER A 13 4.35 30.75 6.71
N SER A 14 3.76 31.88 6.36
CA SER A 14 2.70 32.06 5.40
C SER A 14 3.04 33.08 4.31
N TYR A 15 3.99 34.02 4.50
CA TYR A 15 4.48 34.89 3.41
C TYR A 15 5.67 34.29 2.64
N ILE A 16 6.34 33.28 3.20
CA ILE A 16 7.60 32.72 2.70
C ILE A 16 7.43 31.25 2.28
N SER A 17 6.22 30.71 2.22
CA SER A 17 6.01 29.39 1.60
C SER A 17 5.99 29.44 0.06
N ASN A 18 5.81 30.60 -0.58
CA ASN A 18 5.27 30.58 -1.95
C ASN A 18 5.67 31.79 -2.83
N PRO A 19 6.96 31.96 -3.12
CA PRO A 19 7.34 32.30 -4.48
C PRO A 19 7.90 31.07 -5.21
N LEU A 20 8.49 30.12 -4.49
CA LEU A 20 8.99 28.86 -5.06
C LEU A 20 7.84 27.99 -5.58
N PHE A 21 6.76 27.87 -4.81
CA PHE A 21 5.67 26.98 -5.16
C PHE A 21 4.69 27.57 -6.17
N PRO A 22 4.25 28.85 -6.24
CA PRO A 22 3.38 29.28 -7.34
C PRO A 22 4.09 29.22 -8.68
N LEU A 23 5.41 29.47 -8.68
CA LEU A 23 6.29 29.33 -9.84
C LEU A 23 6.44 27.87 -10.29
N CYS A 24 6.35 26.90 -9.38
CA CYS A 24 6.52 25.48 -9.71
C CYS A 24 5.23 24.64 -9.70
N PHE A 25 4.20 25.10 -8.99
CA PHE A 25 3.00 24.41 -8.51
C PHE A 25 1.91 25.42 -8.07
N SER A 26 0.96 25.76 -8.95
CA SER A 26 -0.21 26.55 -8.52
C SER A 26 -1.04 25.76 -7.49
N GLY A 27 -1.12 26.17 -6.22
CA GLY A 27 -1.91 25.40 -5.25
C GLY A 27 -2.16 26.00 -3.86
N PHE A 28 -1.18 25.96 -2.96
CA PHE A 28 -1.42 26.29 -1.55
C PHE A 28 -1.69 27.78 -1.31
N SER A 29 -2.68 28.09 -0.47
CA SER A 29 -3.05 29.47 -0.10
C SER A 29 -1.94 30.13 0.73
N LEU A 30 -1.61 31.39 0.45
CA LEU A 30 -0.71 32.14 1.31
C LEU A 30 -1.43 32.88 2.41
N GLY A 31 -0.74 33.02 3.55
CA GLY A 31 -1.15 33.95 4.58
C GLY A 31 -0.38 35.26 4.41
N SER A 32 -1.11 36.37 4.50
CA SER A 32 -0.58 37.72 4.33
C SER A 32 -0.41 38.47 5.65
N THR A 33 -0.35 37.76 6.78
CA THR A 33 -0.33 38.30 8.14
C THR A 33 0.72 37.63 9.03
N VAL A 34 1.16 38.28 10.11
CA VAL A 34 2.12 37.74 11.11
C VAL A 34 1.67 36.45 11.81
N GLN A 35 0.40 36.07 11.64
CA GLN A 35 -0.17 34.83 12.15
C GLN A 35 0.15 33.64 11.26
N SER A 36 0.39 32.49 11.90
CA SER A 36 0.57 31.22 11.19
C SER A 36 -0.71 30.83 10.45
N HIS A 37 -0.58 30.49 9.16
CA HIS A 37 -1.72 30.24 8.27
C HIS A 37 -2.00 28.74 8.13
N THR A 38 -0.98 27.95 7.78
CA THR A 38 -1.08 26.50 7.69
C THR A 38 -1.15 25.89 9.10
N LYS A 39 -2.20 25.12 9.37
CA LYS A 39 -2.37 24.30 10.58
C LYS A 39 -2.32 22.82 10.23
N GLY A 40 -1.52 22.03 10.94
CA GLY A 40 -1.27 20.61 10.68
C GLY A 40 -0.43 20.34 9.43
N ILE A 41 -0.82 19.35 8.62
CA ILE A 41 -0.15 18.97 7.37
C ILE A 41 -1.18 18.96 6.25
N TRP A 42 -0.98 19.80 5.25
CA TRP A 42 -1.83 19.90 4.07
C TRP A 42 -1.25 19.06 2.94
N MET A 43 -2.10 18.50 2.08
CA MET A 43 -1.68 17.62 1.00
C MET A 43 -2.27 18.06 -0.33
N TRP A 44 -1.45 18.08 -1.37
CA TRP A 44 -1.86 18.29 -2.75
C TRP A 44 -1.29 17.20 -3.66
N CYS A 45 -2.14 16.58 -4.48
CA CYS A 45 -1.76 15.52 -5.40
C CYS A 45 -1.99 15.96 -6.85
N PHE A 46 -1.00 15.79 -7.73
CA PHE A 46 -1.14 16.04 -9.17
C PHE A 46 -0.21 15.11 -9.99
N PRO A 47 -0.44 14.96 -11.30
CA PRO A 47 0.43 14.17 -12.16
C PRO A 47 1.87 14.70 -12.14
N HIS A 48 2.86 13.81 -12.05
CA HIS A 48 4.25 14.23 -12.05
C HIS A 48 4.65 14.79 -13.42
N PRO A 49 5.21 16.01 -13.52
CA PRO A 49 5.41 16.71 -14.79
C PRO A 49 6.42 16.02 -15.72
N GLN A 50 7.42 15.32 -15.15
CA GLN A 50 8.48 14.64 -15.90
C GLN A 50 8.42 13.10 -15.86
N LYS A 51 7.49 12.49 -15.11
CA LYS A 51 7.49 11.03 -14.85
C LYS A 51 6.09 10.46 -15.07
N THR A 52 5.84 9.96 -16.28
CA THR A 52 4.55 9.36 -16.67
C THR A 52 4.15 8.23 -15.72
N GLY A 53 2.86 8.14 -15.39
CA GLY A 53 2.31 7.13 -14.48
C GLY A 53 2.65 7.34 -13.00
N HIS A 54 3.29 8.46 -12.64
CA HIS A 54 3.59 8.82 -11.26
C HIS A 54 2.79 10.03 -10.80
N THR A 55 2.43 10.04 -9.52
CA THR A 55 1.82 11.19 -8.84
C THR A 55 2.88 11.91 -8.02
N LEU A 56 2.92 13.24 -8.12
CA LEU A 56 3.62 14.10 -7.20
C LEU A 56 2.65 14.50 -6.08
N VAL A 57 3.07 14.25 -4.84
CA VAL A 57 2.33 14.59 -3.62
C VAL A 57 3.16 15.65 -2.92
N LEU A 58 2.62 16.85 -2.78
CA LEU A 58 3.22 17.92 -2.00
C LEU A 58 2.54 17.93 -0.63
N LEU A 59 3.33 17.90 0.43
CA LEU A 59 2.84 18.15 1.77
C LEU A 59 3.41 19.48 2.27
N ASP A 60 2.52 20.39 2.63
CA ASP A 60 2.87 21.66 3.28
C ASP A 60 2.58 21.51 4.77
N THR A 61 3.57 21.78 5.61
CA THR A 61 3.40 21.65 7.05
C THR A 61 3.20 23.01 7.69
N GLU A 62 2.50 22.99 8.80
CA GLU A 62 2.47 24.09 9.73
C GLU A 62 3.87 24.53 10.17
N GLY A 63 4.00 25.84 10.41
CA GLY A 63 5.26 26.45 10.84
C GLY A 63 5.64 26.04 12.27
N LEU A 64 6.88 25.58 12.46
CA LEU A 64 7.40 25.13 13.77
C LEU A 64 7.79 26.29 14.69
N GLY A 65 7.55 26.17 16.00
CA GLY A 65 7.99 27.13 17.02
C GLY A 65 7.07 28.33 17.21
N ASP A 66 5.79 28.19 16.85
CA ASP A 66 4.84 29.31 16.86
C ASP A 66 4.47 29.64 18.30
N VAL A 67 4.84 30.85 18.71
CA VAL A 67 4.76 31.33 20.10
C VAL A 67 3.32 31.33 20.61
N GLU A 68 2.33 31.43 19.73
CA GLU A 68 0.91 31.44 20.13
C GLU A 68 0.35 30.05 20.46
N LYS A 69 1.07 28.95 20.17
CA LYS A 69 0.54 27.59 20.29
C LYS A 69 0.59 26.99 21.69
N GLY A 70 1.46 27.48 22.58
CA GLY A 70 1.63 26.97 23.94
C GLY A 70 2.16 25.53 24.10
N ASP A 71 2.05 24.66 23.09
CA ASP A 71 2.53 23.26 23.12
C ASP A 71 3.43 22.92 21.92
N ASN A 72 4.75 22.90 22.16
CA ASN A 72 5.77 22.53 21.18
C ASN A 72 5.82 21.02 20.90
N GLN A 73 5.08 20.17 21.61
CA GLN A 73 5.11 18.71 21.37
C GLN A 73 4.51 18.34 20.02
N ASN A 74 3.49 19.08 19.55
CA ASN A 74 2.88 18.84 18.25
C ASN A 74 3.82 19.17 17.09
N ASP A 75 4.70 20.14 17.26
CA ASP A 75 5.70 20.51 16.26
C ASP A 75 6.69 19.36 16.02
N CYS A 76 7.13 18.67 17.09
CA CYS A 76 7.98 17.47 16.97
C CYS A 76 7.26 16.33 16.24
N TRP A 77 5.95 16.18 16.44
CA TRP A 77 5.16 15.17 15.73
C TRP A 77 4.93 15.50 14.26
N ILE A 78 4.66 16.77 13.93
CA ILE A 78 4.56 17.25 12.54
C ILE A 78 5.89 17.00 11.83
N PHE A 79 7.00 17.31 12.49
CA PHE A 79 8.35 17.05 11.98
C PHE A 79 8.61 15.56 11.72
N ALA A 80 8.29 14.69 12.69
CA ALA A 80 8.45 13.25 12.55
C ALA A 80 7.57 12.67 11.42
N LEU A 81 6.30 13.09 11.33
CA LEU A 81 5.39 12.67 10.26
C LEU A 81 5.88 13.14 8.89
N ALA A 82 6.43 14.36 8.79
CA ALA A 82 7.01 14.86 7.56
C ALA A 82 8.15 13.94 7.07
N ILE A 83 9.04 13.53 7.96
CA ILE A 83 10.12 12.63 7.58
C ILE A 83 9.60 11.24 7.18
N LEU A 84 8.68 10.66 7.97
CA LEU A 84 8.14 9.32 7.71
C LEU A 84 7.39 9.23 6.37
N LEU A 85 6.63 10.27 6.00
CA LEU A 85 5.78 10.25 4.82
C LEU A 85 6.52 10.69 3.54
N SER A 86 7.59 11.47 3.66
CA SER A 86 8.31 12.05 2.51
C SER A 86 9.31 11.10 1.86
N SER A 87 9.54 11.30 0.55
CA SER A 87 10.71 10.78 -0.18
C SER A 87 11.80 11.84 -0.33
N THR A 88 11.43 13.12 -0.27
CA THR A 88 12.36 14.25 -0.21
C THR A 88 11.81 15.24 0.80
N PHE A 89 12.65 15.63 1.75
CA PHE A 89 12.31 16.54 2.82
C PHE A 89 13.02 17.86 2.58
N VAL A 90 12.22 18.92 2.41
CA VAL A 90 12.70 20.27 2.13
C VAL A 90 12.58 21.08 3.41
N TYR A 91 13.73 21.42 3.99
CA TYR A 91 13.83 22.30 5.15
C TYR A 91 14.05 23.74 4.67
N ASN A 92 13.10 24.62 4.97
CA ASN A 92 13.09 26.00 4.51
C ASN A 92 13.39 26.97 5.67
N SER A 93 14.47 27.75 5.54
CA SER A 93 14.87 28.75 6.54
C SER A 93 15.29 30.07 5.90
N MET A 94 15.21 31.16 6.66
CA MET A 94 15.63 32.49 6.24
C MET A 94 17.10 32.74 6.57
N GLY A 95 17.83 33.34 5.63
CA GLY A 95 19.22 33.76 5.80
C GLY A 95 20.23 32.61 5.78
N PRO A 96 21.47 32.88 6.25
CA PRO A 96 22.56 31.91 6.21
C PRO A 96 22.49 30.85 7.31
N ILE A 97 23.21 29.74 7.13
CA ILE A 97 23.35 28.70 8.16
C ILE A 97 24.29 29.21 9.25
N ASN A 98 23.70 29.67 10.35
CA ASN A 98 24.41 30.06 11.56
C ASN A 98 24.08 29.10 12.71
N GLN A 99 24.64 29.34 13.90
CA GLN A 99 24.40 28.46 15.05
C GLN A 99 22.90 28.39 15.41
N LEU A 100 22.17 29.51 15.32
CA LEU A 100 20.74 29.54 15.59
C LEU A 100 19.96 28.64 14.62
N ALA A 101 20.29 28.66 13.33
CA ALA A 101 19.66 27.81 12.31
C ALA A 101 19.93 26.31 12.57
N ILE A 102 21.12 25.99 13.08
CA ILE A 102 21.46 24.62 13.51
C ILE A 102 20.73 24.24 14.80
N ASP A 103 20.61 25.14 15.77
CA ASP A 103 19.88 24.89 17.01
C ASP A 103 18.38 24.68 16.74
N GLN A 104 17.83 25.35 15.71
CA GLN A 104 16.46 25.13 15.23
C GLN A 104 16.25 23.73 14.63
N LEU A 105 17.32 23.03 14.23
CA LEU A 105 17.27 21.63 13.81
C LEU A 105 17.31 20.64 14.98
N HIS A 106 17.16 21.10 16.24
CA HIS A 106 17.01 20.19 17.39
C HIS A 106 15.85 19.19 17.21
N TYR A 107 14.82 19.50 16.41
CA TYR A 107 13.79 18.54 16.03
C TYR A 107 14.35 17.28 15.36
N VAL A 108 15.46 17.40 14.62
CA VAL A 108 16.19 16.25 14.03
C VAL A 108 16.81 15.39 15.12
N THR A 109 17.30 16.01 16.20
CA THR A 109 17.88 15.28 17.34
C THR A 109 16.83 14.54 18.14
N GLU A 110 15.60 15.08 18.23
CA GLU A 110 14.48 14.39 18.87
C GLU A 110 13.94 13.20 18.06
N LEU A 111 14.31 13.05 16.79
CA LEU A 111 13.79 11.95 15.96
C LEU A 111 14.09 10.58 16.53
N THR A 112 15.24 10.40 17.19
CA THR A 112 15.58 9.13 17.86
C THR A 112 14.57 8.77 18.93
N ASP A 113 14.02 9.78 19.60
CA ASP A 113 13.09 9.61 20.71
C ASP A 113 11.63 9.53 20.24
N ARG A 114 11.39 9.86 18.96
CA ARG A 114 10.05 9.96 18.36
C ARG A 114 9.76 8.87 17.33
N ILE A 115 10.77 8.26 16.72
CA ILE A 115 10.62 7.27 15.65
C ILE A 115 11.41 6.01 16.01
N ARG A 116 10.77 4.85 15.87
CA ARG A 116 11.46 3.55 15.94
C ARG A 116 11.59 2.93 14.56
N SER A 117 12.76 2.42 14.20
CA SER A 117 12.91 1.56 13.01
C SER A 117 12.34 0.17 13.27
N ARG A 118 12.68 -0.43 14.41
CA ARG A 118 12.29 -1.79 14.81
C ARG A 118 11.29 -1.84 15.95
N SER A 119 10.59 -2.97 16.04
CA SER A 119 9.58 -3.26 17.07
C SER A 119 10.17 -3.85 18.37
N SER A 120 11.33 -4.51 18.31
CA SER A 120 11.97 -5.18 19.46
C SER A 120 12.95 -4.27 20.22
N PRO A 121 12.86 -4.16 21.56
CA PRO A 121 13.73 -3.30 22.36
C PRO A 121 15.12 -3.86 22.70
N ASP A 122 15.44 -5.11 22.30
CA ASP A 122 16.59 -5.88 22.84
C ASP A 122 17.87 -5.89 21.98
N GLN A 123 17.99 -5.05 20.95
CA GLN A 123 19.24 -4.91 20.20
C GLN A 123 19.76 -3.49 20.34
N ASP A 124 21.02 -3.37 20.76
CA ASP A 124 21.75 -2.15 21.07
C ASP A 124 21.27 -0.94 20.24
N GLU A 125 20.88 0.15 20.90
CA GLU A 125 20.42 1.43 20.32
C GLU A 125 21.39 2.03 19.27
N VAL A 126 22.59 1.46 19.15
CA VAL A 126 23.62 1.79 18.17
C VAL A 126 23.28 1.25 16.77
N GLU A 127 22.49 0.17 16.63
CA GLU A 127 22.19 -0.49 15.33
C GLU A 127 20.99 0.11 14.56
N ASP A 128 20.02 0.74 15.22
CA ASP A 128 18.84 1.34 14.56
C ASP A 128 19.25 2.44 13.54
N SER A 129 20.39 3.05 13.84
CA SER A 129 21.21 3.94 13.00
C SER A 129 21.22 3.68 11.50
N ASP A 130 21.62 2.47 11.12
CA ASP A 130 22.00 2.14 9.74
C ASP A 130 20.76 1.77 8.90
N GLU A 131 19.67 1.44 9.58
CA GLU A 131 18.38 1.15 8.97
C GLU A 131 17.60 2.44 8.64
N PHE A 132 17.78 3.52 9.43
CA PHE A 132 17.19 4.83 9.13
C PHE A 132 17.58 5.37 7.75
N VAL A 133 18.84 5.20 7.33
CA VAL A 133 19.37 5.65 6.02
C VAL A 133 18.56 5.09 4.84
N ARG A 134 17.97 3.90 4.98
CA ARG A 134 17.22 3.24 3.89
C ARG A 134 15.83 3.83 3.65
N PHE A 135 15.21 4.44 4.66
CA PHE A 135 13.81 4.85 4.63
C PHE A 135 13.59 6.35 4.76
N PHE A 136 14.62 7.04 5.25
CA PHE A 136 14.60 8.48 5.37
C PHE A 136 14.71 9.16 4.01
N PRO A 137 14.08 10.33 3.89
CA PRO A 137 14.04 11.08 2.63
C PRO A 137 15.42 11.64 2.27
N ASP A 138 15.60 12.03 1.01
CA ASP A 138 16.70 12.93 0.66
C ASP A 138 16.45 14.31 1.33
N PHE A 139 17.47 14.91 1.92
CA PHE A 139 17.38 16.21 2.61
C PHE A 139 17.76 17.35 1.67
N VAL A 140 16.90 18.37 1.59
CA VAL A 140 17.14 19.59 0.81
C VAL A 140 17.00 20.79 1.73
N TRP A 141 18.08 21.56 1.93
CA TRP A 141 18.03 22.80 2.67
C TRP A 141 17.85 23.97 1.70
N VAL A 142 16.75 24.70 1.87
CA VAL A 142 16.43 25.93 1.14
C VAL A 142 16.72 27.13 2.03
N LEU A 143 17.65 27.98 1.61
CA LEU A 143 18.05 29.22 2.28
C LEU A 143 17.46 30.42 1.54
N ARG A 144 16.49 31.08 2.16
CA ARG A 144 15.74 32.21 1.60
C ARG A 144 16.38 33.54 1.95
N ASP A 145 16.22 34.54 1.08
CA ASP A 145 16.79 35.89 1.24
C ASP A 145 18.30 35.81 1.57
N PHE A 146 19.03 34.93 0.86
CA PHE A 146 20.44 34.69 1.09
C PHE A 146 21.26 35.86 0.55
N SER A 147 22.03 36.51 1.43
CA SER A 147 22.73 37.76 1.13
C SER A 147 24.25 37.65 1.24
N LEU A 148 24.81 36.44 1.33
CA LEU A 148 26.25 36.22 1.45
C LEU A 148 26.84 35.82 0.09
N GLU A 149 28.07 36.25 -0.17
CA GLU A 149 28.85 35.68 -1.26
C GLU A 149 29.25 34.24 -0.91
N LEU A 150 28.96 33.28 -1.79
CA LEU A 150 29.38 31.89 -1.65
C LEU A 150 30.88 31.75 -1.95
N LYS A 151 31.71 32.19 -0.99
CA LYS A 151 33.16 32.07 -1.04
C LYS A 151 33.71 31.46 0.25
N LEU A 152 34.69 30.58 0.11
CA LEU A 152 35.44 30.01 1.21
C LEU A 152 36.93 30.20 0.94
N ASN A 153 37.64 30.86 1.86
CA ASN A 153 39.05 31.22 1.70
C ASN A 153 39.34 32.04 0.42
N GLY A 154 38.39 32.85 -0.01
CA GLY A 154 38.51 33.69 -1.22
C GLY A 154 38.08 32.99 -2.52
N GLU A 155 37.95 31.67 -2.52
CA GLU A 155 37.53 30.89 -3.70
C GLU A 155 36.00 30.73 -3.75
N PRO A 156 35.39 30.81 -4.94
CA PRO A 156 33.96 30.56 -5.10
C PRO A 156 33.63 29.10 -4.77
N ILE A 157 32.51 28.90 -4.06
CA ILE A 157 31.99 27.58 -3.71
C ILE A 157 30.53 27.47 -4.15
N SER A 158 30.07 26.24 -4.33
CA SER A 158 28.67 25.91 -4.54
C SER A 158 27.86 26.00 -3.23
N ALA A 159 26.54 26.11 -3.34
CA ALA A 159 25.64 26.03 -2.19
C ALA A 159 25.77 24.68 -1.44
N ASP A 160 26.05 23.59 -2.17
CA ASP A 160 26.26 22.26 -1.58
C ASP A 160 27.55 22.22 -0.74
N GLU A 161 28.66 22.76 -1.25
CA GLU A 161 29.91 22.89 -0.49
C GLU A 161 29.74 23.80 0.73
N TYR A 162 28.91 24.85 0.63
CA TYR A 162 28.56 25.69 1.77
C TYR A 162 27.82 24.89 2.85
N LEU A 163 26.84 24.05 2.47
CA LEU A 163 26.13 23.17 3.40
C LEU A 163 27.07 22.14 4.03
N GLU A 164 27.89 21.46 3.24
CA GLU A 164 28.88 20.50 3.75
C GLU A 164 29.84 21.15 4.75
N ASN A 165 30.31 22.36 4.46
CA ASN A 165 31.15 23.11 5.38
C ASN A 165 30.42 23.50 6.68
N SER A 166 29.14 23.85 6.58
CA SER A 166 28.31 24.25 7.73
C SER A 166 27.95 23.08 8.64
N LEU A 167 27.91 21.86 8.09
CA LEU A 167 27.66 20.61 8.83
C LEU A 167 28.94 19.95 9.38
N LYS A 168 30.13 20.52 9.13
CA LYS A 168 31.38 19.99 9.69
C LYS A 168 31.32 19.95 11.22
N LEU A 169 31.66 18.78 11.77
CA LEU A 169 31.74 18.60 13.20
C LEU A 169 32.84 19.48 13.79
N LYS A 170 32.51 20.19 14.87
CA LYS A 170 33.48 21.02 15.59
C LYS A 170 34.45 20.12 16.33
N GLN A 171 35.75 20.29 16.07
CA GLN A 171 36.81 19.67 16.85
C GLN A 171 37.12 20.56 18.06
N GLY A 172 36.88 20.05 19.28
CA GLY A 172 37.14 20.77 20.52
C GLY A 172 38.15 20.05 21.41
N THR A 173 39.06 20.82 22.02
CA THR A 173 40.01 20.38 23.07
C THR A 173 39.43 20.46 24.49
N GLY A 174 38.15 20.83 24.63
CA GLY A 174 37.45 20.99 25.92
C GLY A 174 36.78 19.71 26.45
N GLN A 175 35.90 19.87 27.46
CA GLN A 175 35.08 18.77 28.02
C GLN A 175 34.31 18.05 26.90
N ARG A 176 34.60 16.76 26.70
CA ARG A 176 34.10 15.96 25.57
C ARG A 176 32.58 15.99 25.43
N ASP A 177 31.85 16.06 26.53
CA ASP A 177 30.38 15.94 26.53
C ASP A 177 29.70 17.19 25.94
N LYS A 178 30.19 18.40 26.23
CA LYS A 178 29.67 19.64 25.62
C LYS A 178 29.92 19.70 24.11
N VAL A 179 31.05 19.17 23.66
CA VAL A 179 31.38 19.09 22.23
C VAL A 179 30.48 18.08 21.52
N LYS A 180 30.08 16.99 22.20
CA LYS A 180 29.13 16.02 21.65
C LYS A 180 27.73 16.62 21.49
N GLU A 181 27.22 17.32 22.51
CA GLU A 181 25.89 17.97 22.44
C GLU A 181 25.83 19.01 21.31
N LEU A 182 26.86 19.85 21.17
CA LEU A 182 26.93 20.87 20.12
C LEU A 182 27.01 20.31 18.69
N ASN A 183 27.46 19.07 18.55
CA ASN A 183 27.60 18.37 17.27
C ASN A 183 26.41 17.45 16.97
N LEU A 184 25.48 17.27 17.91
CA LEU A 184 24.38 16.31 17.80
C LEU A 184 23.47 16.59 16.58
N PRO A 185 23.03 17.83 16.30
CA PRO A 185 22.21 18.10 15.11
C PRO A 185 22.92 17.72 13.81
N GLN A 186 24.20 18.05 13.68
CA GLN A 186 25.00 17.71 12.51
C GLN A 186 25.17 16.20 12.37
N LEU A 187 25.47 15.50 13.47
CA LEU A 187 25.57 14.04 13.50
C LEU A 187 24.26 13.38 13.03
N CYS A 188 23.12 13.84 13.54
CA CYS A 188 21.82 13.34 13.15
C CYS A 188 21.53 13.60 11.66
N ILE A 189 21.85 14.78 11.13
CA ILE A 189 21.70 15.05 9.69
C ILE A 189 22.57 14.12 8.85
N HIS A 190 23.82 13.92 9.25
CA HIS A 190 24.73 13.01 8.56
C HIS A 190 24.22 11.57 8.58
N LYS A 191 23.71 11.13 9.72
CA LYS A 191 23.24 9.77 10.00
C LYS A 191 21.92 9.45 9.33
N PHE A 192 20.95 10.37 9.37
CA PHE A 192 19.58 10.07 8.96
C PHE A 192 19.33 10.25 7.48
N PHE A 193 19.92 11.28 6.86
CA PHE A 193 19.58 11.62 5.49
C PHE A 193 20.64 11.07 4.52
N PRO A 194 20.30 10.14 3.60
CA PRO A 194 21.26 9.52 2.70
C PRO A 194 21.91 10.54 1.75
N LYS A 195 21.12 11.51 1.27
CA LYS A 195 21.57 12.57 0.38
C LYS A 195 21.23 13.92 1.00
N LYS A 196 22.13 14.89 0.86
CA LYS A 196 21.95 16.29 1.25
C LYS A 196 22.13 17.16 0.01
N LYS A 197 21.30 18.20 -0.14
CA LYS A 197 21.36 19.19 -1.22
C LYS A 197 21.04 20.56 -0.62
N CYS A 198 21.65 21.61 -1.14
CA CYS A 198 21.42 22.98 -0.71
C CYS A 198 21.00 23.86 -1.90
N PHE A 199 20.07 24.76 -1.67
CA PHE A 199 19.71 25.84 -2.58
C PHE A 199 19.68 27.16 -1.83
N VAL A 200 20.26 28.19 -2.43
CA VAL A 200 20.19 29.57 -1.97
C VAL A 200 19.26 30.34 -2.88
N PHE A 201 18.46 31.22 -2.29
CA PHE A 201 17.55 32.09 -3.03
C PHE A 201 17.82 33.54 -2.69
N GLU A 202 18.02 34.32 -3.74
CA GLU A 202 17.95 35.77 -3.72
C GLU A 202 16.60 36.24 -3.18
N ARG A 203 16.53 37.51 -2.82
CA ARG A 203 15.26 38.07 -2.36
C ARG A 203 14.33 38.25 -3.56
N PRO A 204 13.11 37.67 -3.58
CA PRO A 204 12.25 37.68 -4.77
C PRO A 204 11.82 39.08 -5.19
N VAL A 205 11.55 39.97 -4.21
CA VAL A 205 11.19 41.37 -4.45
C VAL A 205 11.69 42.28 -3.34
N HIS A 206 11.97 43.54 -3.69
CA HIS A 206 12.37 44.56 -2.72
C HIS A 206 11.18 45.31 -2.10
N GLY A 207 11.36 45.76 -0.86
CA GLY A 207 10.44 46.68 -0.18
C GLY A 207 9.11 46.05 0.25
N ARG A 208 8.02 46.83 0.21
CA ARG A 208 6.70 46.42 0.75
C ARG A 208 5.90 45.50 -0.20
N LYS A 209 6.39 45.25 -1.41
CA LYS A 209 5.73 44.37 -2.40
C LYS A 209 5.69 42.90 -1.97
N VAL A 210 6.49 42.52 -0.97
CA VAL A 210 6.48 41.17 -0.37
C VAL A 210 5.08 40.77 0.11
N GLY A 211 4.27 41.71 0.61
CA GLY A 211 2.89 41.44 1.03
C GLY A 211 1.89 41.23 -0.11
N GLN A 212 2.31 41.37 -1.37
CA GLN A 212 1.47 41.26 -2.57
C GLN A 212 1.90 40.09 -3.48
N MET A 213 2.74 39.16 -2.99
CA MET A 213 3.37 38.12 -3.82
C MET A 213 2.39 37.26 -4.63
N GLU A 214 1.18 36.97 -4.12
CA GLU A 214 0.18 36.19 -4.88
C GLU A 214 -0.27 36.89 -6.17
N SER A 215 -0.11 38.22 -6.25
CA SER A 215 -0.53 39.03 -7.40
C SER A 215 0.61 39.36 -8.37
N LEU A 216 1.85 39.03 -8.00
CA LEU A 216 3.04 39.34 -8.81
C LEU A 216 3.23 38.27 -9.89
N GLN A 217 3.66 38.71 -11.06
CA GLN A 217 4.06 37.83 -12.18
C GLN A 217 5.57 37.60 -12.15
N ASP A 218 6.06 36.58 -12.85
CA ASP A 218 7.50 36.25 -12.90
C ASP A 218 8.37 37.44 -13.31
N GLN A 219 7.87 38.28 -14.21
CA GLN A 219 8.53 39.51 -14.67
C GLN A 219 8.66 40.61 -13.60
N ASP A 220 7.88 40.51 -12.51
CA ASP A 220 7.93 41.44 -11.37
C ASP A 220 8.94 40.98 -10.31
N LEU A 221 9.51 39.78 -10.46
CA LEU A 221 10.46 39.17 -9.55
C LEU A 221 11.91 39.42 -10.01
N ASP A 222 12.83 39.30 -9.06
CA ASP A 222 14.25 39.29 -9.36
C ASP A 222 14.62 38.12 -10.32
N SER A 223 15.43 38.40 -11.33
CA SER A 223 15.75 37.42 -12.38
C SER A 223 16.56 36.24 -11.85
N ASP A 224 17.50 36.51 -10.94
CA ASP A 224 18.35 35.47 -10.37
C ASP A 224 17.51 34.58 -9.46
N PHE A 225 16.57 35.18 -8.71
CA PHE A 225 15.57 34.42 -7.95
C PHE A 225 14.75 33.48 -8.86
N VAL A 226 14.22 33.96 -9.99
CA VAL A 226 13.43 33.13 -10.93
C VAL A 226 14.26 31.97 -11.50
N GLU A 227 15.51 32.23 -11.88
CA GLU A 227 16.42 31.19 -12.39
C GLU A 227 16.73 30.13 -11.30
N GLN A 228 17.01 30.57 -10.08
CA GLN A 228 17.24 29.68 -8.93
C GLN A 228 16.02 28.80 -8.64
N VAL A 229 14.80 29.36 -8.71
CA VAL A 229 13.56 28.60 -8.53
C VAL A 229 13.41 27.53 -9.62
N ALA A 230 13.67 27.90 -10.88
CA ALA A 230 13.59 26.96 -11.99
C ALA A 230 14.59 25.80 -11.83
N GLU A 231 15.83 26.09 -11.40
CA GLU A 231 16.85 25.07 -11.11
C GLU A 231 16.38 24.13 -9.98
N PHE A 232 15.90 24.70 -8.88
CA PHE A 232 15.37 23.94 -7.75
C PHE A 232 14.24 22.99 -8.16
N CYS A 233 13.28 23.46 -8.96
CA CYS A 233 12.16 22.64 -9.38
C CYS A 233 12.56 21.58 -10.41
N SER A 234 13.47 21.91 -11.32
CA SER A 234 14.09 20.92 -12.21
C SER A 234 14.80 19.82 -11.42
N TYR A 235 15.53 20.17 -10.36
CA TYR A 235 16.17 19.22 -9.45
C TYR A 235 15.15 18.32 -8.75
N LEU A 236 14.08 18.90 -8.18
CA LEU A 236 13.04 18.10 -7.51
C LEU A 236 12.35 17.13 -8.47
N PHE A 237 12.00 17.56 -9.68
CA PHE A 237 11.34 16.68 -10.66
C PHE A 237 12.23 15.55 -11.14
N SER A 238 13.50 15.82 -11.39
CA SER A 238 14.45 14.83 -11.89
C SER A 238 14.90 13.89 -10.77
N SER A 239 15.35 14.44 -9.65
CA SER A 239 16.09 13.73 -8.61
C SER A 239 15.23 13.06 -7.54
N SER A 240 14.02 13.59 -7.26
CA SER A 240 13.19 13.02 -6.20
C SER A 240 12.70 11.61 -6.55
N LYS A 241 12.94 10.69 -5.62
CA LYS A 241 12.65 9.26 -5.77
C LYS A 241 11.19 8.97 -5.43
N VAL A 242 10.69 7.84 -5.92
CA VAL A 242 9.40 7.30 -5.45
C VAL A 242 9.56 6.95 -3.97
N LYS A 243 8.55 7.24 -3.13
CA LYS A 243 8.56 6.81 -1.72
C LYS A 243 8.51 5.29 -1.66
N MET A 244 9.45 4.72 -0.93
CA MET A 244 9.61 3.28 -0.76
C MET A 244 9.47 2.91 0.71
N LEU A 245 8.96 1.71 0.98
CA LEU A 245 9.00 1.03 2.27
C LEU A 245 10.05 -0.10 2.24
N SER A 246 10.20 -0.83 3.36
CA SER A 246 10.99 -2.07 3.40
C SER A 246 10.53 -3.03 2.29
N GLY A 247 11.46 -3.88 1.84
CA GLY A 247 11.19 -4.77 0.70
C GLY A 247 11.12 -4.10 -0.68
N CYS A 248 11.56 -2.84 -0.83
CA CYS A 248 11.49 -2.08 -2.08
C CYS A 248 10.04 -1.88 -2.57
N ILE A 249 9.12 -1.63 -1.64
CA ILE A 249 7.70 -1.51 -1.93
C ILE A 249 7.36 -0.06 -2.25
N LYS A 250 6.90 0.18 -3.48
CA LYS A 250 6.47 1.52 -3.93
C LYS A 250 5.20 1.95 -3.22
N VAL A 251 5.21 3.13 -2.62
CA VAL A 251 4.02 3.72 -1.99
C VAL A 251 3.13 4.35 -3.05
N ASN A 252 1.87 3.91 -3.08
CA ASN A 252 0.77 4.48 -3.88
C ASN A 252 -0.26 5.15 -2.96
N GLY A 253 -1.36 5.67 -3.52
CA GLY A 253 -2.41 6.36 -2.74
C GLY A 253 -2.96 5.53 -1.55
N PRO A 254 -3.45 4.30 -1.78
CA PRO A 254 -3.92 3.43 -0.69
C PRO A 254 -2.87 3.16 0.39
N ARG A 255 -1.61 2.91 0.00
CA ARG A 255 -0.51 2.70 0.96
C ARG A 255 -0.21 3.95 1.76
N LEU A 256 -0.15 5.13 1.11
CA LEU A 256 0.09 6.40 1.80
C LEU A 256 -1.03 6.69 2.82
N LYS A 257 -2.29 6.46 2.43
CA LYS A 257 -3.44 6.57 3.35
C LYS A 257 -3.25 5.67 4.57
N SER A 258 -2.87 4.40 4.37
CA SER A 258 -2.64 3.47 5.48
C SER A 258 -1.51 3.94 6.39
N LEU A 259 -0.38 4.41 5.82
CA LEU A 259 0.73 4.94 6.61
C LEU A 259 0.30 6.12 7.49
N VAL A 260 -0.42 7.09 6.90
CA VAL A 260 -0.94 8.25 7.64
C VAL A 260 -1.83 7.79 8.79
N VAL A 261 -2.80 6.92 8.52
CA VAL A 261 -3.72 6.40 9.55
C VAL A 261 -2.95 5.65 10.65
N THR A 262 -2.01 4.78 10.28
CA THR A 262 -1.23 4.01 11.25
C THR A 262 -0.35 4.91 12.13
N TYR A 263 0.37 5.87 11.55
CA TYR A 263 1.24 6.75 12.32
C TYR A 263 0.44 7.68 13.22
N VAL A 264 -0.62 8.32 12.70
CA VAL A 264 -1.44 9.24 13.49
C VAL A 264 -2.13 8.50 14.64
N ASN A 265 -2.72 7.32 14.39
CA ASN A 265 -3.36 6.54 15.47
C ASN A 265 -2.36 6.11 16.55
N THR A 266 -1.15 5.70 16.15
CA THR A 266 -0.07 5.34 17.08
C THR A 266 0.33 6.53 17.97
N ILE A 267 0.46 7.73 17.39
CA ILE A 267 0.76 8.97 18.14
C ILE A 267 -0.40 9.29 19.09
N CYS A 268 -1.64 9.24 18.61
CA CYS A 268 -2.83 9.52 19.41
C CYS A 268 -3.01 8.52 20.58
N SER A 269 -2.49 7.29 20.46
CA SER A 269 -2.49 6.31 21.54
C SER A 269 -1.32 6.46 22.52
N GLY A 270 -0.47 7.48 22.36
CA GLY A 270 0.71 7.73 23.20
C GLY A 270 1.89 6.80 22.92
N SER A 271 1.89 6.10 21.79
CA SER A 271 2.97 5.21 21.35
C SER A 271 3.82 5.88 20.27
N LEU A 272 5.05 5.37 20.05
CA LEU A 272 5.95 5.89 19.03
C LEU A 272 5.66 5.27 17.66
N PRO A 273 5.53 6.06 16.59
CA PRO A 273 5.54 5.58 15.21
C PRO A 273 6.71 4.64 14.95
N CYS A 274 6.40 3.46 14.40
CA CYS A 274 7.40 2.47 14.03
C CYS A 274 7.27 2.10 12.56
N ILE A 275 8.38 2.14 11.83
CA ILE A 275 8.42 1.86 10.38
C ILE A 275 8.06 0.39 10.13
N GLU A 276 8.69 -0.55 10.84
CA GLU A 276 8.41 -1.98 10.72
C GLU A 276 6.94 -2.30 11.02
N ASN A 277 6.37 -1.77 12.11
CA ASN A 277 4.96 -2.01 12.44
C ASN A 277 4.01 -1.48 11.37
N ALA A 278 4.32 -0.33 10.75
CA ALA A 278 3.50 0.22 9.68
C ALA A 278 3.53 -0.66 8.42
N VAL A 279 4.70 -1.21 8.08
CA VAL A 279 4.87 -2.18 6.99
C VAL A 279 4.12 -3.48 7.31
N LEU A 280 4.22 -4.00 8.54
CA LEU A 280 3.50 -5.19 8.97
C LEU A 280 1.98 -5.00 8.86
N ALA A 281 1.44 -3.89 9.36
CA ALA A 281 0.01 -3.58 9.27
C ALA A 281 -0.47 -3.47 7.81
N LEU A 282 0.33 -2.82 6.96
CA LEU A 282 0.08 -2.77 5.52
C LEU A 282 0.06 -4.16 4.89
N SER A 283 1.05 -5.00 5.23
CA SER A 283 1.17 -6.35 4.70
C SER A 283 -0.04 -7.21 5.04
N GLN A 284 -0.51 -7.16 6.29
CA GLN A 284 -1.68 -7.91 6.74
C GLN A 284 -2.94 -7.49 5.98
N THR A 285 -3.14 -6.18 5.83
CA THR A 285 -4.31 -5.62 5.14
C THR A 285 -4.30 -5.97 3.65
N GLU A 286 -3.19 -5.76 2.96
CA GLU A 286 -3.08 -6.07 1.52
C GLU A 286 -3.16 -7.56 1.24
N ASN A 287 -2.51 -8.39 2.07
CA ASN A 287 -2.55 -9.84 1.91
C ASN A 287 -3.95 -10.42 2.15
N ALA A 288 -4.67 -9.95 3.17
CA ALA A 288 -6.04 -10.35 3.40
C ALA A 288 -6.94 -9.99 2.21
N ALA A 289 -6.81 -8.77 1.68
CA ALA A 289 -7.55 -8.35 0.49
C ALA A 289 -7.18 -9.18 -0.76
N ALA A 290 -5.90 -9.55 -0.91
CA ALA A 290 -5.44 -10.40 -2.01
C ALA A 290 -6.03 -11.82 -1.94
N VAL A 291 -6.11 -12.41 -0.74
CA VAL A 291 -6.76 -13.72 -0.52
C VAL A 291 -8.23 -13.65 -0.91
N GLN A 292 -8.96 -12.65 -0.41
CA GLN A 292 -10.38 -12.48 -0.74
C GLN A 292 -10.62 -12.27 -2.24
N LYS A 293 -9.76 -11.49 -2.90
CA LYS A 293 -9.83 -11.28 -4.35
C LYS A 293 -9.58 -12.57 -5.13
N ALA A 294 -8.63 -13.39 -4.70
CA ALA A 294 -8.33 -14.68 -5.32
C ALA A 294 -9.50 -15.66 -5.20
N ILE A 295 -10.11 -15.75 -4.01
CA ILE A 295 -11.27 -16.62 -3.75
C ILE A 295 -12.49 -16.16 -4.55
N ALA A 296 -12.77 -14.86 -4.57
CA ALA A 296 -13.87 -14.32 -5.37
C ALA A 296 -13.70 -14.65 -6.85
N HIS A 297 -12.48 -14.56 -7.37
CA HIS A 297 -12.19 -14.97 -8.75
C HIS A 297 -12.38 -16.48 -8.96
N TYR A 298 -11.90 -17.31 -8.02
CA TYR A 298 -12.12 -18.75 -8.08
C TYR A 298 -13.62 -19.10 -8.13
N ASP A 299 -14.42 -18.54 -7.22
CA ASP A 299 -15.87 -18.76 -7.17
C ASP A 299 -16.53 -18.32 -8.47
N GLN A 300 -16.15 -17.16 -9.02
CA GLN A 300 -16.64 -16.69 -10.30
C GLN A 300 -16.33 -17.69 -11.42
N GLN A 301 -15.08 -18.16 -11.52
CA GLN A 301 -14.66 -19.10 -12.58
C GLN A 301 -15.38 -20.45 -12.47
N MET A 302 -15.47 -20.99 -11.25
CA MET A 302 -16.17 -22.25 -11.01
C MET A 302 -17.65 -22.15 -11.37
N ASN A 303 -18.35 -21.09 -10.94
CA ASN A 303 -19.77 -20.90 -11.23
C ASN A 303 -20.05 -20.63 -12.71
N GLN A 304 -19.16 -19.96 -13.43
CA GLN A 304 -19.36 -19.65 -14.85
C GLN A 304 -19.05 -20.83 -15.78
N LYS A 305 -18.06 -21.66 -15.42
CA LYS A 305 -17.58 -22.75 -16.29
C LYS A 305 -18.22 -24.09 -15.97
N LEU A 306 -18.74 -24.29 -14.76
CA LEU A 306 -19.43 -25.52 -14.41
C LEU A 306 -20.92 -25.38 -14.64
N GLN A 307 -21.47 -26.38 -15.29
CA GLN A 307 -22.89 -26.64 -15.28
C GLN A 307 -23.10 -27.96 -14.53
N LEU A 308 -23.90 -27.93 -13.46
CA LEU A 308 -24.15 -29.09 -12.63
C LEU A 308 -25.45 -29.80 -13.05
N PRO A 309 -25.52 -31.14 -12.97
CA PRO A 309 -24.38 -32.03 -12.75
C PRO A 309 -23.43 -32.09 -13.97
N THR A 310 -22.15 -32.34 -13.69
CA THR A 310 -21.12 -32.61 -14.71
C THR A 310 -21.29 -34.03 -15.26
N GLU A 311 -20.81 -34.32 -16.47
CA GLU A 311 -20.85 -35.68 -17.02
C GLU A 311 -19.95 -36.63 -16.24
N THR A 312 -18.76 -36.15 -15.89
CA THR A 312 -17.76 -36.91 -15.14
C THR A 312 -17.22 -36.09 -13.98
N LEU A 313 -16.66 -36.78 -13.00
CA LEU A 313 -15.91 -36.12 -11.93
C LEU A 313 -14.70 -35.37 -12.49
N GLN A 314 -14.06 -35.91 -13.53
CA GLN A 314 -12.86 -35.32 -14.15
C GLN A 314 -13.12 -33.94 -14.76
N GLU A 315 -14.31 -33.72 -15.32
CA GLU A 315 -14.75 -32.40 -15.82
C GLU A 315 -14.67 -31.34 -14.71
N LEU A 316 -15.26 -31.64 -13.54
CA LEU A 316 -15.22 -30.75 -12.38
C LEU A 316 -13.79 -30.51 -11.90
N LEU A 317 -13.00 -31.58 -11.76
CA LEU A 317 -11.62 -31.50 -11.28
C LEU A 317 -10.71 -30.68 -12.23
N ASN A 318 -10.95 -30.75 -13.54
CA ASN A 318 -10.20 -29.96 -14.52
C ASN A 318 -10.50 -28.46 -14.40
N VAL A 319 -11.78 -28.09 -14.25
CA VAL A 319 -12.18 -26.68 -14.05
C VAL A 319 -11.66 -26.15 -12.72
N HIS A 320 -11.72 -26.95 -11.64
CA HIS A 320 -11.13 -26.61 -10.35
C HIS A 320 -9.64 -26.31 -10.49
N ARG A 321 -8.84 -27.24 -11.04
CA ARG A 321 -7.38 -27.07 -11.16
C ARG A 321 -7.00 -25.83 -11.97
N ALA A 322 -7.75 -25.53 -13.03
CA ALA A 322 -7.53 -24.33 -13.83
C ALA A 322 -7.87 -23.05 -13.06
N SER A 323 -8.99 -23.05 -12.31
CA SER A 323 -9.46 -21.91 -11.53
C SER A 323 -8.56 -21.64 -10.32
N GLU A 324 -8.11 -22.69 -9.64
CA GLU A 324 -7.15 -22.66 -8.54
C GLU A 324 -5.83 -22.02 -8.99
N LYS A 325 -5.28 -22.48 -10.11
CA LYS A 325 -4.02 -21.94 -10.65
C LYS A 325 -4.12 -20.43 -10.93
N GLU A 326 -5.23 -19.97 -11.50
CA GLU A 326 -5.41 -18.54 -11.76
C GLU A 326 -5.66 -17.74 -10.47
N ALA A 327 -6.40 -18.29 -9.51
CA ALA A 327 -6.60 -17.67 -8.20
C ALA A 327 -5.27 -17.48 -7.45
N ILE A 328 -4.41 -18.51 -7.45
CA ILE A 328 -3.06 -18.42 -6.88
C ILE A 328 -2.23 -17.33 -7.58
N LYS A 329 -2.30 -17.25 -8.90
CA LYS A 329 -1.60 -16.22 -9.67
C LYS A 329 -2.10 -14.81 -9.31
N ILE A 330 -3.42 -14.60 -9.23
CA ILE A 330 -4.01 -13.33 -8.77
C ILE A 330 -3.52 -12.98 -7.37
N PHE A 331 -3.51 -13.93 -6.44
CA PHE A 331 -2.96 -13.71 -5.11
C PHE A 331 -1.49 -13.27 -5.19
N MET A 332 -0.65 -13.95 -5.97
CA MET A 332 0.78 -13.62 -6.11
C MET A 332 1.03 -12.23 -6.73
N GLU A 333 0.13 -11.75 -7.57
CA GLU A 333 0.23 -10.41 -8.20
C GLU A 333 -0.25 -9.29 -7.27
N ASN A 334 -1.15 -9.58 -6.33
CA ASN A 334 -1.80 -8.58 -5.48
C ASN A 334 -1.35 -8.63 -4.02
N SER A 335 -0.56 -9.63 -3.63
CA SER A 335 -0.02 -9.77 -2.27
C SER A 335 1.21 -8.88 -2.04
N PHE A 336 1.39 -8.51 -0.77
CA PHE A 336 2.53 -7.79 -0.26
C PHE A 336 3.73 -8.74 -0.14
N LYS A 337 4.87 -8.35 -0.74
CA LYS A 337 6.12 -9.11 -0.70
C LYS A 337 7.19 -8.26 -0.04
N ASP A 338 7.50 -8.50 1.24
CA ASP A 338 8.71 -7.90 1.83
C ASP A 338 9.92 -8.73 1.42
N VAL A 339 10.60 -8.32 0.35
CA VAL A 339 11.71 -9.06 -0.24
C VAL A 339 12.97 -9.02 0.64
N ASN A 340 13.04 -8.16 1.65
CA ASN A 340 14.30 -7.85 2.35
C ASN A 340 14.42 -8.35 3.79
N GLN A 341 13.37 -8.94 4.39
CA GLN A 341 13.49 -9.68 5.67
C GLN A 341 13.40 -11.20 5.40
N VAL A 342 14.57 -11.82 5.28
CA VAL A 342 14.86 -13.04 4.51
C VAL A 342 14.25 -14.35 5.08
N VAL A 343 13.62 -14.34 6.27
CA VAL A 343 13.04 -15.58 6.85
C VAL A 343 11.59 -15.41 7.28
N PHE A 344 11.26 -14.33 8.00
CA PHE A 344 9.89 -14.11 8.47
C PHE A 344 8.92 -13.88 7.28
N SER A 345 9.33 -13.09 6.29
CA SER A 345 8.52 -12.82 5.09
C SER A 345 8.24 -14.08 4.25
N ILE A 346 9.22 -14.98 4.10
CA ILE A 346 9.04 -16.22 3.30
C ILE A 346 8.08 -17.18 4.01
N LEU A 347 8.24 -17.37 5.31
CA LEU A 347 7.35 -18.23 6.11
C LEU A 347 5.93 -17.67 6.16
N THR A 348 5.77 -16.36 6.37
CA THR A 348 4.44 -15.72 6.36
C THR A 348 3.80 -15.82 4.98
N TYR A 349 4.56 -15.62 3.91
CA TYR A 349 4.05 -15.75 2.54
C TYR A 349 3.68 -17.20 2.20
N PHE A 350 4.49 -18.18 2.63
CA PHE A 350 4.16 -19.60 2.49
C PHE A 350 2.90 -19.96 3.28
N LEU A 351 2.77 -19.46 4.52
CA LEU A 351 1.59 -19.66 5.35
C LEU A 351 0.34 -19.08 4.68
N LEU A 352 0.41 -17.87 4.12
CA LEU A 352 -0.68 -17.24 3.38
C LEU A 352 -1.11 -18.07 2.15
N ILE A 353 -0.14 -18.58 1.37
CA ILE A 353 -0.45 -19.48 0.26
C ILE A 353 -1.09 -20.78 0.76
N SER A 354 -0.63 -21.32 1.88
CA SER A 354 -1.21 -22.52 2.49
C SER A 354 -2.65 -22.26 2.92
N THR A 355 -2.94 -21.13 3.57
CA THR A 355 -4.30 -20.73 3.96
C THR A 355 -5.20 -20.62 2.75
N LEU A 356 -4.75 -19.92 1.69
CA LEU A 356 -5.51 -19.80 0.44
C LEU A 356 -5.80 -21.19 -0.15
N LYS A 357 -4.82 -22.09 -0.20
CA LYS A 357 -5.02 -23.46 -0.72
C LYS A 357 -6.06 -24.23 0.08
N THR A 358 -5.98 -24.19 1.41
CA THR A 358 -6.97 -24.85 2.28
C THR A 358 -8.39 -24.29 2.08
N GLU A 359 -8.53 -22.98 1.88
CA GLU A 359 -9.84 -22.39 1.54
C GLU A 359 -10.33 -22.84 0.15
N LEU A 360 -9.45 -22.93 -0.84
CA LEU A 360 -9.80 -23.42 -2.18
C LEU A 360 -10.15 -24.92 -2.20
N GLU A 361 -9.47 -25.74 -1.40
CA GLU A 361 -9.80 -27.16 -1.16
C GLU A 361 -11.18 -27.28 -0.50
N THR A 362 -11.46 -26.48 0.52
CA THR A 362 -12.80 -26.44 1.16
C THR A 362 -13.88 -26.10 0.14
N LYS A 363 -13.65 -25.10 -0.72
CA LYS A 363 -14.56 -24.74 -1.80
C LYS A 363 -14.72 -25.87 -2.83
N GLN A 364 -13.64 -26.58 -3.16
CA GLN A 364 -13.72 -27.74 -4.04
C GLN A 364 -14.67 -28.81 -3.48
N GLU A 365 -14.55 -29.12 -2.18
CA GLU A 365 -15.46 -30.06 -1.52
C GLU A 365 -16.93 -29.61 -1.57
N GLU A 366 -17.19 -28.32 -1.42
CA GLU A 366 -18.55 -27.77 -1.58
C GLU A 366 -19.09 -27.99 -2.99
N PHE A 367 -18.29 -27.74 -4.03
CA PHE A 367 -18.69 -27.99 -5.42
C PHE A 367 -18.89 -29.48 -5.72
N LEU A 368 -18.06 -30.35 -5.13
CA LEU A 368 -18.23 -31.81 -5.25
C LEU A 368 -19.57 -32.26 -4.66
N LYS A 369 -19.90 -31.83 -3.44
CA LYS A 369 -21.19 -32.14 -2.79
C LYS A 369 -22.38 -31.63 -3.60
N LYS A 370 -22.31 -30.39 -4.11
CA LYS A 370 -23.35 -29.82 -4.99
C LYS A 370 -23.52 -30.63 -6.28
N ASN A 371 -22.42 -31.10 -6.86
CA ASN A 371 -22.45 -31.92 -8.07
C ASN A 371 -23.08 -33.30 -7.83
N GLU A 372 -22.72 -33.95 -6.73
CA GLU A 372 -23.31 -35.22 -6.31
C GLU A 372 -24.81 -35.09 -6.07
N GLN A 373 -25.24 -34.05 -5.35
CA GLN A 373 -26.65 -33.77 -5.11
C GLN A 373 -27.40 -33.54 -6.43
N ALA A 374 -26.90 -32.65 -7.29
CA ALA A 374 -27.52 -32.36 -8.58
C ALA A 374 -27.59 -33.60 -9.50
N SER A 375 -26.60 -34.49 -9.40
CA SER A 375 -26.59 -35.76 -10.13
C SER A 375 -27.65 -36.71 -9.59
N SER A 376 -27.75 -36.84 -8.27
CA SER A 376 -28.78 -37.66 -7.61
C SER A 376 -30.18 -37.19 -7.97
N ASP A 377 -30.45 -35.89 -7.83
CA ASP A 377 -31.75 -35.27 -8.11
C ASP A 377 -32.16 -35.50 -9.57
N ARG A 378 -31.22 -35.30 -10.51
CA ARG A 378 -31.48 -35.55 -11.93
C ARG A 378 -31.73 -37.02 -12.23
N CYS A 379 -30.94 -37.93 -11.65
CA CYS A 379 -31.14 -39.36 -11.83
C CYS A 379 -32.51 -39.81 -11.33
N LEU A 380 -32.91 -39.36 -10.14
CA LEU A 380 -34.21 -39.68 -9.54
C LEU A 380 -35.36 -39.12 -10.37
N ALA A 381 -35.27 -37.86 -10.82
CA ALA A 381 -36.28 -37.25 -11.69
C ALA A 381 -36.44 -38.03 -13.00
N LEU A 382 -35.33 -38.39 -13.65
CA LEU A 382 -35.37 -39.20 -14.88
C LEU A 382 -35.95 -40.60 -14.66
N LEU A 383 -35.61 -41.25 -13.53
CA LEU A 383 -36.20 -42.55 -13.19
C LEU A 383 -37.71 -42.44 -13.01
N GLN A 384 -38.18 -41.44 -12.25
CA GLN A 384 -39.61 -41.17 -12.08
C GLN A 384 -40.28 -40.92 -13.43
N ASP A 385 -39.75 -40.01 -14.24
CA ASP A 385 -40.35 -39.64 -15.53
C ASP A 385 -40.39 -40.81 -16.53
N ILE A 386 -39.36 -41.66 -16.54
CA ILE A 386 -39.25 -42.77 -17.49
C ILE A 386 -40.03 -44.01 -17.03
N PHE A 387 -40.03 -44.31 -15.73
CA PHE A 387 -40.57 -45.56 -15.20
C PHE A 387 -41.95 -45.43 -14.54
N ASN A 388 -42.41 -44.25 -14.12
CA ASN A 388 -43.75 -44.11 -13.51
C ASN A 388 -44.89 -44.68 -14.38
N PRO A 389 -44.97 -44.39 -15.70
CA PRO A 389 -46.04 -44.95 -16.53
C PRO A 389 -46.00 -46.48 -16.58
N PHE A 390 -44.78 -47.03 -16.57
CA PHE A 390 -44.58 -48.47 -16.58
C PHE A 390 -44.95 -49.13 -15.24
N GLU A 391 -44.66 -48.48 -14.11
CA GLU A 391 -45.11 -48.94 -12.80
C GLU A 391 -46.65 -48.92 -12.68
N GLU A 392 -47.31 -47.94 -13.27
CA GLU A 392 -48.78 -47.90 -13.35
C GLU A 392 -49.33 -49.03 -14.21
N ASP A 393 -48.75 -49.28 -15.39
CA ASP A 393 -49.12 -50.41 -16.26
C ASP A 393 -48.99 -51.76 -15.54
N VAL A 394 -47.95 -51.94 -14.72
CA VAL A 394 -47.76 -53.12 -13.88
C VAL A 394 -48.83 -53.21 -12.80
N LYS A 395 -49.11 -52.12 -12.08
CA LYS A 395 -50.15 -52.08 -11.02
C LYS A 395 -51.56 -52.35 -11.57
N GLN A 396 -51.85 -51.91 -12.79
CA GLN A 396 -53.12 -52.19 -13.48
C GLN A 396 -53.20 -53.62 -14.04
N GLY A 397 -52.10 -54.36 -13.97
CA GLY A 397 -52.02 -55.76 -14.32
C GLY A 397 -51.94 -56.08 -15.81
N ILE A 398 -51.48 -55.10 -16.62
CA ILE A 398 -51.35 -55.24 -18.08
C ILE A 398 -50.45 -56.42 -18.48
N TYR A 399 -49.49 -56.76 -17.62
CA TYR A 399 -48.51 -57.83 -17.83
C TYR A 399 -48.90 -59.18 -17.19
N TYR A 400 -49.97 -59.28 -16.40
CA TYR A 400 -50.43 -60.53 -15.77
C TYR A 400 -51.30 -61.38 -16.70
N LYS A 401 -50.76 -61.72 -17.87
CA LYS A 401 -51.40 -62.55 -18.90
C LYS A 401 -50.41 -63.55 -19.51
N PRO A 402 -50.86 -64.64 -20.15
CA PRO A 402 -49.96 -65.57 -20.83
C PRO A 402 -49.01 -64.86 -21.80
N GLY A 403 -47.70 -65.05 -21.63
CA GLY A 403 -46.64 -64.36 -22.40
C GLY A 403 -46.28 -62.94 -21.91
N GLY A 404 -46.96 -62.41 -20.90
CA GLY A 404 -46.76 -61.05 -20.38
C GLY A 404 -45.38 -60.80 -19.77
N TYR A 405 -44.75 -61.82 -19.17
CA TYR A 405 -43.39 -61.72 -18.65
C TYR A 405 -42.35 -61.35 -19.74
N HIS A 406 -42.48 -61.89 -20.95
CA HIS A 406 -41.59 -61.54 -22.06
C HIS A 406 -41.75 -60.06 -22.46
N LEU A 407 -42.99 -59.57 -22.51
CA LEU A 407 -43.29 -58.17 -22.80
C LEU A 407 -42.79 -57.23 -21.70
N TYR A 408 -42.92 -57.63 -20.43
CA TYR A 408 -42.37 -56.91 -19.28
C TYR A 408 -40.84 -56.77 -19.41
N VAL A 409 -40.12 -57.88 -19.61
CA VAL A 409 -38.66 -57.88 -19.73
C VAL A 409 -38.19 -57.03 -20.91
N GLN A 410 -38.87 -57.12 -22.05
CA GLN A 410 -38.54 -56.29 -23.21
C GLN A 410 -38.74 -54.80 -22.91
N LYS A 411 -39.88 -54.42 -22.34
CA LYS A 411 -40.19 -53.03 -21.99
C LYS A 411 -39.20 -52.47 -20.98
N THR A 412 -38.86 -53.25 -19.95
CA THR A 412 -37.85 -52.87 -18.94
C THR A 412 -36.50 -52.60 -19.59
N ARG A 413 -36.05 -53.43 -20.54
CA ARG A 413 -34.79 -53.18 -21.27
C ARG A 413 -34.85 -51.90 -22.10
N GLU A 414 -35.96 -51.65 -22.79
CA GLU A 414 -36.17 -50.43 -23.58
C GLU A 414 -36.11 -49.17 -22.70
N LEU A 415 -36.76 -49.19 -21.53
CA LEU A 415 -36.75 -48.07 -20.58
C LEU A 415 -35.39 -47.87 -19.92
N LYS A 416 -34.69 -48.96 -19.55
CA LYS A 416 -33.29 -48.86 -19.06
C LYS A 416 -32.38 -48.24 -20.12
N LYS A 417 -32.51 -48.65 -21.39
CA LYS A 417 -31.77 -48.04 -22.49
C LYS A 417 -32.09 -46.55 -22.62
N LYS A 418 -33.37 -46.17 -22.62
CA LYS A 418 -33.80 -44.76 -22.66
C LYS A 418 -33.17 -43.95 -21.53
N TYR A 419 -33.17 -44.47 -20.30
CA TYR A 419 -32.54 -43.81 -19.16
C TYR A 419 -31.01 -43.65 -19.36
N TYR A 420 -30.32 -44.67 -19.84
CA TYR A 420 -28.88 -44.60 -20.08
C TYR A 420 -28.49 -43.68 -21.24
N ASP A 421 -29.36 -43.50 -22.24
CA ASP A 421 -29.13 -42.60 -23.38
C ASP A 421 -29.29 -41.11 -23.01
N GLU A 422 -29.94 -40.77 -21.88
CA GLU A 422 -30.07 -39.38 -21.42
C GLU A 422 -28.71 -38.76 -21.06
N PRO A 423 -28.32 -37.59 -21.59
CA PRO A 423 -27.03 -36.99 -21.27
C PRO A 423 -27.01 -36.43 -19.84
N ARG A 424 -25.82 -36.19 -19.31
CA ARG A 424 -25.54 -35.39 -18.11
C ARG A 424 -26.24 -35.85 -16.85
N LYS A 425 -26.39 -37.14 -16.64
CA LYS A 425 -26.94 -37.69 -15.39
C LYS A 425 -25.97 -37.54 -14.22
N GLY A 426 -24.67 -37.52 -14.53
CA GLY A 426 -23.58 -37.24 -13.61
C GLY A 426 -23.07 -38.42 -12.80
N VAL A 427 -22.34 -38.11 -11.73
CA VAL A 427 -21.48 -39.06 -11.01
C VAL A 427 -22.23 -40.07 -10.14
N GLN A 428 -23.50 -39.81 -9.78
CA GLN A 428 -24.30 -40.66 -8.91
C GLN A 428 -25.14 -41.72 -9.64
N VAL A 429 -25.05 -41.83 -10.97
CA VAL A 429 -25.86 -42.76 -11.78
C VAL A 429 -25.84 -44.19 -11.25
N MET A 430 -24.65 -44.72 -10.94
CA MET A 430 -24.50 -46.10 -10.50
C MET A 430 -25.13 -46.33 -9.11
N MET A 431 -24.93 -45.39 -8.18
CA MET A 431 -25.51 -45.47 -6.83
C MET A 431 -27.03 -45.41 -6.88
N VAL A 432 -27.59 -44.43 -7.58
CA VAL A 432 -29.05 -44.23 -7.67
C VAL A 432 -29.73 -45.41 -8.36
N THR A 433 -29.19 -45.89 -9.48
CA THR A 433 -29.78 -47.04 -10.20
C THR A 433 -29.66 -48.36 -9.43
N CYS A 434 -28.59 -48.56 -8.67
CA CYS A 434 -28.44 -49.72 -7.79
C CYS A 434 -29.54 -49.75 -6.73
N VAL A 435 -29.80 -48.62 -6.07
CA VAL A 435 -30.86 -48.50 -5.06
C VAL A 435 -32.24 -48.70 -5.69
N PHE A 436 -32.52 -48.03 -6.80
CA PHE A 436 -33.82 -48.11 -7.47
C PHE A 436 -34.15 -49.52 -7.94
N TRP A 437 -33.21 -50.19 -8.63
CA TRP A 437 -33.46 -51.54 -9.14
C TRP A 437 -33.41 -52.62 -8.04
N GLY A 438 -32.54 -52.47 -7.04
CA GLY A 438 -32.53 -53.36 -5.88
C GLY A 438 -33.84 -53.33 -5.09
N ALA A 439 -34.51 -52.18 -5.03
CA ALA A 439 -35.84 -52.05 -4.42
C ALA A 439 -36.95 -52.69 -5.27
N THR A 440 -36.88 -52.59 -6.61
CA THR A 440 -37.89 -53.19 -7.50
C THR A 440 -37.77 -54.71 -7.61
N ASP A 441 -36.57 -55.29 -7.50
CA ASP A 441 -36.37 -56.76 -7.56
C ASP A 441 -36.97 -57.48 -6.33
N PHE A 442 -37.08 -56.80 -5.18
CA PHE A 442 -37.74 -57.33 -3.98
C PHE A 442 -39.26 -57.49 -4.12
N ILE A 443 -39.90 -56.72 -5.02
CA ILE A 443 -41.34 -56.83 -5.27
C ILE A 443 -41.65 -58.07 -6.14
N GLN A 444 -40.66 -58.63 -6.85
CA GLN A 444 -40.86 -59.72 -7.82
C GLN A 444 -40.70 -61.14 -7.25
N THR A 445 -40.26 -61.29 -6.00
CA THR A 445 -40.04 -62.62 -5.38
C THR A 445 -41.15 -63.03 -4.40
N ALA A 446 -42.21 -62.24 -4.27
CA ALA A 446 -43.29 -62.45 -3.31
C ALA A 446 -44.64 -62.92 -3.92
N GLU A 447 -44.68 -63.35 -5.18
CA GLU A 447 -45.86 -63.99 -5.79
C GLU A 447 -45.62 -65.46 -6.16
#